data_AF-A0AAU3TW94-F1
#
_entry.id   AF-A0AAU3TW94-F1
#
_cell.length_a   1.000
_cell.length_b   1.000
_cell.length_c   1.000
_cell.angle_alpha   90.00
_cell.angle_beta   90.00
_cell.angle_gamma   90.00
#
_symmetry.space_group_name_H-M   'P 1'
#
loop_
_entity.id
_entity.type
_entity.pdbx_description
1 polymer ?
#
loop_
_entity_poly.entity_id
_entity_poly.type
_entity_poly.pdbx_seq_one_letter_code
_entity_poly.pdbx_strand_id
1 'polypeptide(L)' 'MGPRQQLVRAINEGQQAGRERQPVTVCPYPAGDVRRPTWVRGYTAGRREADTA' A
#
# COMPACT_ATOMS: atom_id res chain seq x y z
N MET A 1 -8.88 6.66 16.01
CA MET A 1 -8.93 6.06 14.67
C MET A 1 -9.34 4.60 14.78
N GLY A 2 -10.42 4.20 14.11
CA GLY A 2 -10.93 2.82 14.17
C GLY A 2 -10.13 1.83 13.31
N PRO A 3 -10.27 0.50 13.52
CA PRO A 3 -9.53 -0.54 12.80
C PRO A 3 -9.68 -0.45 11.26
N ARG A 4 -10.89 -0.17 10.78
CA ARG A 4 -11.17 0.02 9.35
C ARG A 4 -10.42 1.21 8.75
N GLN A 5 -10.32 2.30 9.52
CA GLN A 5 -9.64 3.52 9.10
C GLN A 5 -8.13 3.29 8.92
N GLN A 6 -7.52 2.47 9.78
CA GLN A 6 -6.11 2.10 9.66
C GLN A 6 -5.84 1.27 8.39
N LEU A 7 -6.75 0.34 8.04
CA LEU A 7 -6.63 -0.46 6.82
C LEU A 7 -6.78 0.40 5.55
N VAL A 8 -7.74 1.33 5.54
CA VAL A 8 -7.91 2.27 4.42
C VAL A 8 -6.67 3.14 4.23
N ARG A 9 -6.09 3.64 5.34
CA ARG A 9 -4.84 4.38 5.29
C ARG A 9 -3.71 3.55 4.70
N ALA A 10 -3.54 2.30 5.14
CA ALA A 10 -2.52 1.40 4.63
C ALA A 10 -2.69 1.16 3.11
N ILE A 11 -3.92 0.99 2.62
CA ILE A 11 -4.19 0.85 1.18
C ILE A 11 -3.75 2.11 0.42
N ASN A 12 -4.14 3.29 0.89
CA ASN A 12 -3.83 4.56 0.21
C ASN A 12 -2.33 4.82 0.19
N GLU A 13 -1.63 4.60 1.31
CA GLU A 13 -0.17 4.71 1.40
C GLU A 13 0.53 3.74 0.42
N GLY A 14 0.01 2.52 0.30
CA GLY A 14 0.51 1.55 -0.67
C GLY A 14 0.32 2.03 -2.09
N GLN A 15 -0.90 2.46 -2.44
CA GLN A 15 -1.23 2.93 -3.78
C GLN A 15 -0.35 4.12 -4.20
N GLN A 16 -0.13 5.07 -3.30
CA GLN A 16 0.78 6.20 -3.53
C GLN A 16 2.20 5.71 -3.87
N ALA A 17 2.77 4.84 -3.02
CA ALA A 17 4.11 4.28 -3.25
C ALA A 17 4.20 3.49 -4.57
N GLY A 18 3.12 2.81 -4.96
CA GLY A 18 3.03 2.12 -6.24
C GLY A 18 3.00 3.08 -7.43
N ARG A 19 2.23 4.17 -7.34
CA ARG A 19 2.18 5.20 -8.38
C ARG A 19 3.53 5.88 -8.58
N GLU A 20 4.23 6.12 -7.48
CA GLU A 20 5.57 6.73 -7.46
C GLU A 20 6.70 5.74 -7.83
N ARG A 21 6.36 4.48 -8.16
CA ARG A 21 7.31 3.40 -8.51
C ARG A 21 8.39 3.16 -7.44
N GLN A 22 8.10 3.48 -6.18
CA GLN A 22 8.99 3.21 -5.05
C GLN A 22 9.20 1.70 -4.86
N PRO A 23 10.30 1.24 -4.24
CA PRO A 23 10.48 -0.18 -3.95
C PRO A 23 9.49 -0.69 -2.89
N VAL A 24 9.06 -1.95 -2.98
CA VAL A 24 8.10 -2.56 -2.03
C VAL A 24 8.62 -2.60 -0.57
N THR A 25 9.94 -2.45 -0.38
CA THR A 25 10.61 -2.42 0.92
C THR A 25 10.29 -1.17 1.75
N VAL A 26 9.68 -0.13 1.14
CA VAL A 26 9.22 1.06 1.89
C VAL A 26 7.97 0.77 2.72
N CYS A 27 7.37 -0.42 2.60
CA CYS A 27 6.23 -0.83 3.42
C CYS A 27 6.57 -0.73 4.92
N PRO A 28 5.92 0.16 5.69
CA PRO A 28 6.27 0.41 7.08
C PRO A 28 5.76 -0.68 8.04
N TYR A 29 4.94 -1.61 7.56
CA TYR A 29 4.25 -2.60 8.38
C TYR A 29 5.07 -3.89 8.53
N PRO A 30 5.34 -4.36 9.76
CA PRO A 30 6.14 -5.57 10.00
C PRO A 30 5.41 -6.85 9.55
N ALA A 31 6.15 -7.96 9.48
CA ALA A 31 5.58 -9.27 9.20
C ALA A 31 4.61 -9.67 10.34
N GLY A 32 3.41 -10.14 9.98
CA GLY A 32 2.33 -10.47 10.92
C GLY A 32 1.29 -9.36 11.12
N ASP A 33 1.54 -8.15 10.64
CA ASP A 33 0.55 -7.07 10.67
C ASP A 33 -0.45 -7.21 9.52
N VAL A 34 -1.75 -7.21 9.85
CA VAL A 34 -2.85 -7.25 8.87
C VAL A 34 -2.84 -6.07 7.89
N ARG A 35 -2.18 -4.97 8.24
CA ARG A 35 -2.00 -3.79 7.39
C ARG A 35 -0.99 -4.02 6.27
N ARG A 36 -0.04 -4.94 6.45
CA ARG A 36 0.99 -5.27 5.45
C ARG A 36 0.39 -5.81 4.14
N PRO A 37 -0.48 -6.85 4.14
CA PRO A 37 -1.12 -7.31 2.91
C PRO A 37 -2.07 -6.26 2.32
N THR A 38 -2.70 -5.41 3.15
CA THR A 38 -3.55 -4.32 2.64
C THR A 38 -2.75 -3.25 1.92
N TRP A 39 -1.59 -2.87 2.46
CA TRP A 39 -0.66 -1.95 1.82
C TRP A 39 -0.13 -2.50 0.50
N VAL A 40 0.28 -3.78 0.47
CA VAL A 40 0.77 -4.42 -0.77
C VAL A 40 -0.31 -4.47 -1.86
N ARG A 41 -1.58 -4.66 -1.47
CA ARG A 41 -2.71 -4.61 -2.40
C ARG A 41 -2.90 -3.22 -2.99
N GLY A 42 -2.77 -2.17 -2.18
CA GLY A 42 -2.75 -0.78 -2.66
C GLY A 42 -1.58 -0.53 -3.62
N TYR A 43 -0.37 -0.94 -3.22
CA TYR A 43 0.86 -0.79 -4.01
C TYR A 43 0.78 -1.42 -5.38
N THR A 44 0.29 -2.66 -5.47
CA THR A 44 0.11 -3.33 -6.76
C THR A 44 -0.93 -2.65 -7.64
N ALA A 45 -2.00 -2.07 -7.07
CA ALA A 45 -2.96 -1.26 -7.83
C ALA A 45 -2.29 0.02 -8.37
N GLY A 46 -1.58 0.77 -7.53
CA GLY A 46 -0.87 1.98 -7.94
C GLY A 46 0.22 1.73 -8.98
N ARG A 47 0.94 0.61 -8.87
CA ARG A 47 1.93 0.19 -9.87
C ARG A 47 1.30 -0.07 -11.24
N ARG A 48 0.14 -0.72 -11.29
CA ARG A 48 -0.59 -0.96 -12.54
C ARG A 48 -1.07 0.34 -13.17
N GLU A 49 -1.60 1.25 -12.35
CA GLU A 49 -2.01 2.59 -12.81
C GLU A 49 -0.83 3.35 -13.42
N ALA A 50 0.34 3.36 -12.77
CA ALA A 50 1.54 4.03 -13.28
C ALA A 50 2.25 3.32 -14.44
N ASP A 51 1.89 2.07 -14.74
CA ASP A 51 2.37 1.34 -15.91
C ASP A 51 1.47 1.58 -17.12
N THR A 52 0.18 1.84 -16.87
CA THR A 52 -0.82 2.12 -17.91
C THR A 52 -0.85 3.61 -18.33
N ALA A 53 -0.33 4.51 -17.48
CA ALA A 53 -0.26 5.96 -17.71
C ALA A 53 1.04 6.35 -18.44
#